data_AF-A0A7W1UMI5-F1
#
_entry.id   AF-A0A7W1UMI5-F1
#
_cell.length_a   1.000
_cell.length_b   1.000
_cell.length_c   1.000
_cell.angle_alpha   90.00
_cell.angle_beta   90.00
_cell.angle_gamma   90.00
#
_symmetry.space_group_name_H-M   'P 1'
#
loop_
_entity.id
_entity.type
_entity.pdbx_description
1 polymer ?
#
loop_
_entity_poly.entity_id
_entity_poly.type
_entity_poly.pdbx_seq_one_letter_code
_entity_poly.pdbx_strand_id
1 'polypeptide(L)'
;TLNDTILNRVASTYVIVYPEVSRLTDSDIAIIKEVMQMSIRTGNFQAIEKLAVKTKAAMGITVSLPHAQFLSTVVQDYSQYNFER
;
A
#
# COMPACT_ATOMS: atom_id res chain seq x y z
N THR A 1 37.58 2.73 -6.20
CA THR A 1 36.25 2.98 -6.80
C THR A 1 35.33 3.45 -5.69
N LEU A 2 34.65 4.58 -5.89
CA LEU A 2 33.97 5.33 -4.82
C LEU A 2 32.45 5.36 -5.01
N ASN A 3 31.87 4.31 -5.59
CA ASN A 3 30.46 4.30 -6.00
C ASN A 3 29.58 3.28 -5.27
N ASP A 4 30.13 2.40 -4.43
CA ASP A 4 29.36 1.30 -3.82
C ASP A 4 28.86 1.56 -2.39
N THR A 5 29.18 2.72 -1.80
CA THR A 5 28.86 3.00 -0.37
C THR A 5 27.85 4.11 -0.13
N ILE A 6 27.33 4.78 -1.17
CA ILE A 6 26.36 5.90 -1.02
C ILE A 6 24.91 5.46 -1.26
N LEU A 7 24.66 4.24 -1.77
CA LEU A 7 23.35 3.62 -1.62
C LEU A 7 23.21 3.12 -0.19
N ASN A 8 22.95 4.09 0.69
CA ASN A 8 22.33 3.91 1.98
C ASN A 8 21.18 2.91 1.82
N ARG A 9 21.49 1.64 2.08
CA ARG A 9 20.56 0.68 2.65
C ARG A 9 20.13 1.25 3.98
N VAL A 10 19.27 2.27 3.96
CA VAL A 10 18.37 2.50 5.09
C VAL A 10 17.53 1.25 5.08
N ALA A 11 17.95 0.24 5.83
CA ALA A 11 17.10 -0.90 6.12
C ALA A 11 15.83 -0.29 6.68
N SER A 12 14.77 -0.32 5.89
CA SER A 12 13.49 0.21 6.29
C SER A 12 13.11 -0.55 7.55
N THR A 13 13.09 0.14 8.70
CA THR A 13 12.65 -0.42 9.99
C THR A 13 11.13 -0.64 10.01
N TYR A 14 10.48 -0.39 8.88
CA TYR A 14 9.07 -0.62 8.69
C TYR A 14 8.77 -2.12 8.77
N VAL A 15 7.88 -2.46 9.69
CA VAL A 15 7.37 -3.83 9.85
C VAL A 15 6.03 -3.91 9.14
N ILE A 16 5.88 -4.90 8.27
CA ILE A 16 4.64 -5.16 7.52
C ILE A 16 3.48 -5.38 8.51
N VAL A 17 2.41 -4.60 8.35
CA VAL A 17 1.21 -4.64 9.17
C VAL A 17 0.23 -5.70 8.65
N TYR A 18 0.07 -5.80 7.33
CA TYR A 18 -0.79 -6.78 6.67
C TYR A 18 0.01 -7.72 5.76
N PRO A 19 0.44 -8.90 6.25
CA PRO A 19 1.16 -9.88 5.44
C PRO A 19 0.40 -10.33 4.17
N GLU A 20 -0.92 -10.17 4.15
CA GLU A 20 -1.81 -10.50 3.04
C GLU A 20 -1.60 -9.60 1.81
N VAL A 21 -0.79 -8.55 1.89
CA VAL A 21 -0.38 -7.77 0.70
C VAL A 21 0.34 -8.64 -0.34
N SER A 22 0.92 -9.76 0.07
CA SER A 22 1.47 -10.79 -0.83
C SER A 22 0.45 -11.38 -1.81
N ARG A 23 -0.86 -11.19 -1.57
CA ARG A 23 -1.96 -11.61 -2.45
C ARG A 23 -2.30 -10.60 -3.53
N LEU A 24 -1.71 -9.39 -3.47
CA LEU A 24 -1.94 -8.31 -4.42
C LEU A 24 -0.88 -8.32 -5.52
N THR A 25 -1.24 -7.75 -6.67
CA THR A 25 -0.34 -7.55 -7.81
C THR A 25 0.13 -6.10 -7.89
N ASP A 26 1.20 -5.85 -8.65
CA ASP A 26 1.68 -4.49 -8.92
C ASP A 26 0.57 -3.62 -9.54
N SER A 27 -0.28 -4.22 -10.38
CA SER A 27 -1.43 -3.55 -10.99
C SER A 27 -2.49 -3.16 -9.95
N ASP A 28 -2.78 -4.01 -8.97
CA ASP A 28 -3.72 -3.67 -7.89
C ASP A 28 -3.22 -2.46 -7.10
N ILE A 29 -1.91 -2.41 -6.82
CA ILE A 29 -1.29 -1.35 -6.04
C ILE A 29 -1.21 -0.04 -6.84
N ALA A 30 -0.97 -0.11 -8.15
CA ALA A 30 -1.05 1.04 -9.03
C ALA A 30 -2.46 1.66 -9.01
N ILE A 31 -3.51 0.84 -9.14
CA ILE A 31 -4.90 1.27 -9.06
C ILE A 31 -5.21 1.90 -7.69
N ILE A 32 -4.75 1.28 -6.60
CA ILE A 32 -4.95 1.82 -5.24
C ILE A 32 -4.35 3.23 -5.13
N LYS A 33 -3.09 3.41 -5.54
CA LYS A 33 -2.41 4.71 -5.51
C LYS A 33 -3.13 5.76 -6.35
N GLU A 34 -3.51 5.41 -7.58
CA GLU A 34 -4.17 6.33 -8.52
C GLU A 34 -5.52 6.80 -7.98
N VAL A 35 -6.38 5.85 -7.56
CA VAL A 35 -7.70 6.17 -7.01
C VAL A 35 -7.56 6.98 -5.72
N MET A 36 -6.58 6.68 -4.85
CA MET A 36 -6.33 7.49 -3.66
C MET A 36 -5.99 8.93 -4.00
N GLN A 37 -5.04 9.14 -4.92
CA GLN A 37 -4.63 10.49 -5.35
C GLN A 37 -5.79 11.25 -5.99
N MET A 38 -6.53 10.61 -6.90
CA MET A 38 -7.69 11.22 -7.56
C MET A 38 -8.78 11.60 -6.56
N SER A 39 -9.08 10.73 -5.60
CA SER A 39 -10.12 10.94 -4.60
C SER A 39 -9.77 12.10 -3.67
N ILE A 40 -8.51 12.21 -3.24
CA ILE A 40 -8.02 13.34 -2.43
C ILE A 40 -8.14 14.64 -3.21
N ARG A 41 -7.70 14.66 -4.47
CA ARG A 41 -7.74 15.85 -5.33
C ARG A 41 -9.16 16.33 -5.63
N THR A 42 -10.11 15.41 -5.78
CA THR A 42 -11.50 15.72 -6.18
C THR A 42 -12.46 15.80 -4.99
N GLY A 43 -12.02 15.44 -3.78
CA GLY A 43 -12.88 15.30 -2.60
C GLY A 43 -13.83 14.09 -2.65
N ASN A 44 -13.64 13.16 -3.58
CA ASN A 44 -14.51 11.99 -3.74
C ASN A 44 -14.12 10.85 -2.78
N PHE A 45 -14.45 11.01 -1.50
CA PHE A 45 -14.14 10.01 -0.47
C PHE A 45 -14.95 8.70 -0.61
N GLN A 46 -16.05 8.70 -1.38
CA GLN A 46 -16.81 7.47 -1.65
C GLN A 46 -15.99 6.48 -2.48
N ALA A 47 -15.12 6.97 -3.37
CA ALA A 47 -14.23 6.12 -4.14
C ALA A 47 -13.19 5.41 -3.24
N ILE A 48 -12.70 6.08 -2.20
CA ILE A 48 -11.81 5.50 -1.18
C ILE A 48 -12.49 4.35 -0.43
N GLU A 49 -13.74 4.56 0.00
CA GLU A 49 -14.51 3.53 0.70
C GLU A 49 -14.70 2.28 -0.16
N LYS A 50 -15.18 2.45 -1.40
CA LYS A 50 -15.38 1.34 -2.35
C LYS A 50 -14.08 0.60 -2.64
N LEU A 51 -12.99 1.33 -2.83
CA LEU A 51 -11.67 0.74 -3.04
C LEU A 51 -11.23 -0.08 -1.82
N ALA A 52 -11.33 0.49 -0.62
CA ALA A 52 -10.95 -0.20 0.61
C ALA A 52 -11.74 -1.49 0.84
N VAL A 53 -13.05 -1.50 0.56
CA VAL A 53 -13.87 -2.72 0.66
C VAL A 53 -13.37 -3.79 -0.31
N LYS A 54 -13.09 -3.43 -1.56
CA LYS A 54 -12.55 -4.37 -2.56
C LYS A 54 -11.16 -4.89 -2.19
N THR A 55 -10.27 -4.02 -1.73
CA THR A 55 -8.92 -4.41 -1.29
C THR A 55 -8.97 -5.36 -0.10
N LYS A 56 -9.82 -5.09 0.89
CA LYS A 56 -10.07 -6.02 2.02
C LYS A 56 -10.55 -7.38 1.54
N ALA A 57 -11.48 -7.42 0.60
CA ALA A 57 -11.99 -8.67 0.02
C ALA A 57 -10.90 -9.43 -0.75
N ALA A 58 -10.09 -8.75 -1.56
CA ALA A 58 -8.97 -9.35 -2.29
C ALA A 58 -7.91 -9.94 -1.36
N MET A 59 -7.60 -9.24 -0.26
CA MET A 59 -6.70 -9.70 0.78
C MET A 59 -7.34 -10.75 1.71
N GLY A 60 -8.67 -10.86 1.72
CA GLY A 60 -9.43 -11.79 2.56
C GLY A 60 -9.44 -11.41 4.04
N ILE A 61 -9.35 -10.12 4.36
CA ILE A 61 -9.26 -9.62 5.75
C ILE A 61 -10.43 -8.69 6.08
N THR A 62 -10.72 -8.59 7.38
CA THR A 62 -11.66 -7.61 7.92
C THR A 62 -10.94 -6.72 8.92
N VAL A 63 -10.97 -5.40 8.68
CA VAL A 63 -10.30 -4.42 9.55
C VAL A 63 -11.22 -3.24 9.80
N SER A 64 -11.35 -2.87 11.07
CA SER A 64 -12.10 -1.70 11.53
C SER A 64 -11.20 -0.47 11.65
N LEU A 65 -10.57 -0.07 10.54
CA LEU A 65 -9.79 1.16 10.41
C LEU A 65 -10.42 2.09 9.38
N PRO A 66 -10.17 3.41 9.47
CA PRO A 66 -10.53 4.34 8.42
C PRO A 66 -10.01 3.90 7.06
N HIS A 67 -10.86 3.93 6.03
CA HIS A 67 -10.56 3.39 4.70
C HIS A 67 -9.28 3.97 4.08
N ALA A 68 -9.06 5.28 4.20
CA ALA A 68 -7.87 5.95 3.68
C ALA A 68 -6.59 5.49 4.39
N GLN A 69 -6.65 5.34 5.73
CA GLN A 69 -5.51 4.87 6.52
C GLN A 69 -5.16 3.44 6.15
N PHE A 70 -6.17 2.56 6.08
CA PHE A 70 -5.99 1.17 5.66
C PHE A 70 -5.30 1.07 4.30
N LEU A 71 -5.79 1.79 3.28
CA LEU A 71 -5.20 1.75 1.94
C LEU A 71 -3.77 2.30 1.90
N SER A 72 -3.48 3.34 2.69
CA SER A 72 -2.12 3.89 2.83
C SER A 72 -1.15 2.84 3.41
N THR A 73 -1.57 2.13 4.46
CA THR A 73 -0.80 1.03 5.05
C THR A 73 -0.57 -0.09 4.06
N VAL A 74 -1.60 -0.52 3.31
CA VAL A 74 -1.47 -1.55 2.26
C VAL A 74 -0.42 -1.17 1.22
N VAL A 75 -0.39 0.09 0.79
CA VAL A 75 0.61 0.58 -0.17
C VAL A 75 2.03 0.52 0.41
N GLN A 76 2.21 0.86 1.70
CA GLN A 76 3.50 0.81 2.37
C GLN A 76 3.95 -0.64 2.59
N ASP A 77 3.08 -1.49 3.10
CA ASP A 77 3.29 -2.92 3.30
C ASP A 77 3.73 -3.61 2.01
N TYR A 78 3.05 -3.33 0.90
CA TYR A 78 3.41 -3.91 -0.40
C TYR A 78 4.78 -3.43 -0.89
N SER A 79 5.08 -2.14 -0.70
CA SER A 79 6.39 -1.59 -1.06
C SER A 79 7.51 -2.25 -0.26
N GLN A 80 7.29 -2.50 1.04
CA GLN A 80 8.26 -3.20 1.88
C GLN A 80 8.39 -4.67 1.48
N TYR A 81 7.27 -5.36 1.27
CA TYR A 81 7.23 -6.77 0.84
C TYR A 81 8.04 -6.98 -0.45
N ASN A 82 7.89 -6.11 -1.45
CA ASN A 82 8.66 -6.19 -2.69
C ASN A 82 10.13 -5.81 -2.54
N PHE A 83 10.48 -4.99 -1.54
CA PHE A 83 11.87 -4.63 -1.26
C PHE A 83 12.65 -5.77 -0.57
N GLU A 84 11.96 -6.56 0.27
CA GLU A 84 12.54 -7.71 0.97
C GLU A 84 12.64 -8.98 0.10
N ARG A 85 11.99 -8.99 -1.08
CA ARG A 85 11.90 -10.15 -1.96
C ARG A 85 13.09 -10.30 -2.91
#